data_AF-A0A397BRH0-F1
#
_entry.id   AF-A0A397BRH0-F1
#
_cell.length_a   1.000
_cell.length_b   1.000
_cell.length_c   1.000
_cell.angle_alpha   90.00
_cell.angle_beta   90.00
_cell.angle_gamma   90.00
#
_symmetry.space_group_name_H-M   'P 1'
#
loop_
_entity.id
_entity.type
_entity.pdbx_description
1 polymer ?
#
loop_
_entity_poly.entity_id
_entity_poly.type
_entity_poly.pdbx_seq_one_letter_code
_entity_poly.pdbx_strand_id
1 'polypeptide(L)'
;MGRTKRKHTDGDVEEVAGDRVVAMRLVDDTRAQYLAILERFKRWLHTEHPSFVVDTTIQLPLPSNICQMYLDYASIKRNTRGEALVPKQYNTFSTIGTCKSALKFLYKEANVTMDEDLESRLKGLF
;
A
#
# COMPACT_ATOMS: atom_id res chain seq x y z
N MET A 1 -52.73 1.93 -21.97
CA MET A 1 -52.19 1.34 -20.71
C MET A 1 -51.05 2.23 -20.25
N GLY A 2 -51.31 3.14 -19.31
CA GLY A 2 -50.40 4.21 -18.88
C GLY A 2 -49.90 4.02 -17.44
N ARG A 3 -48.68 4.51 -17.19
CA ARG A 3 -47.91 4.58 -15.94
C ARG A 3 -48.70 4.87 -14.65
N THR A 4 -48.32 4.20 -13.54
CA THR A 4 -48.18 4.89 -12.23
C THR A 4 -47.13 4.26 -11.30
N LYS A 5 -46.02 4.99 -11.15
CA LYS A 5 -45.25 5.32 -9.94
C LYS A 5 -45.69 4.63 -8.62
N ARG A 6 -44.78 3.92 -7.95
CA ARG A 6 -44.81 3.77 -6.48
C ARG A 6 -43.61 4.48 -5.88
N LYS A 7 -43.91 5.55 -5.15
CA LYS A 7 -43.05 6.17 -4.15
C LYS A 7 -42.82 5.15 -3.03
N HIS A 8 -41.60 5.06 -2.53
CA HIS A 8 -41.39 4.68 -1.14
C HIS A 8 -40.56 5.80 -0.51
N THR A 9 -41.27 6.59 0.29
CA THR A 9 -40.73 7.59 1.21
C THR A 9 -40.09 6.88 2.39
N ASP A 10 -38.87 7.30 2.68
CA ASP A 10 -38.34 7.56 4.03
C ASP A 10 -38.71 6.55 5.11
N GLY A 11 -37.82 5.58 5.29
CA GLY A 11 -37.59 4.94 6.56
C GLY A 11 -36.10 5.09 6.82
N ASP A 12 -35.75 5.95 7.76
CA ASP A 12 -34.47 6.09 8.45
C ASP A 12 -33.90 4.70 8.76
N VAL A 13 -33.14 4.13 7.81
CA VAL A 13 -32.39 2.90 8.07
C VAL A 13 -31.13 3.39 8.74
N GLU A 14 -31.01 3.04 10.00
CA GLU A 14 -29.83 3.10 10.83
C GLU A 14 -28.61 2.52 10.07
N GLU A 15 -28.02 3.29 9.15
CA GLU A 15 -26.78 3.03 8.42
C GLU A 15 -25.55 3.11 9.37
N VAL A 16 -25.77 3.01 10.68
CA VAL A 16 -25.00 3.77 11.68
C VAL A 16 -24.51 2.87 12.80
N ALA A 17 -23.77 1.79 12.48
CA ALA A 17 -22.77 1.22 13.37
C ALA A 17 -22.04 0.07 12.69
N GLY A 18 -22.79 -0.91 12.16
CA GLY A 18 -22.23 -2.11 11.55
C GLY A 18 -21.32 -1.80 10.37
N ASP A 19 -21.78 -0.95 9.45
CA ASP A 19 -21.02 -0.55 8.27
C ASP A 19 -19.78 0.29 8.66
N ARG A 20 -19.90 1.14 9.69
CA ARG A 20 -18.78 1.92 10.25
C ARG A 20 -17.74 1.03 10.93
N VAL A 21 -18.17 -0.02 11.64
CA VAL A 21 -17.28 -1.00 12.31
C VAL A 21 -16.60 -1.89 11.28
N VAL A 22 -17.31 -2.32 10.22
CA VAL A 22 -16.73 -3.07 9.10
C VAL A 22 -15.77 -2.19 8.30
N ALA A 23 -16.11 -0.93 8.04
CA ALA A 23 -15.21 0.04 7.42
C ALA A 23 -13.98 0.31 8.29
N MET A 24 -14.14 0.47 9.61
CA MET A 24 -13.03 0.63 10.54
C MET A 24 -12.13 -0.61 10.58
N ARG A 25 -12.70 -1.83 10.62
CA ARG A 25 -11.94 -3.09 10.53
C ARG A 25 -11.22 -3.24 9.21
N LEU A 26 -11.88 -2.96 8.09
CA LEU A 26 -11.26 -2.95 6.76
C LEU A 26 -10.09 -1.97 6.69
N VAL A 27 -10.22 -0.80 7.34
CA VAL A 27 -9.15 0.19 7.44
C VAL A 27 -8.01 -0.30 8.33
N ASP A 28 -8.30 -0.97 9.44
CA ASP A 28 -7.29 -1.56 10.33
C ASP A 28 -6.56 -2.75 9.66
N ASP A 29 -7.27 -3.63 8.97
CA ASP A 29 -6.70 -4.72 8.17
C ASP A 29 -5.84 -4.17 7.02
N THR A 30 -6.29 -3.09 6.37
CA THR A 30 -5.51 -2.41 5.31
C THR A 30 -4.27 -1.73 5.90
N ARG A 31 -4.37 -1.12 7.08
CA ARG A 31 -3.24 -0.52 7.79
C ARG A 31 -2.23 -1.59 8.21
N ALA A 32 -2.69 -2.70 8.80
CA ALA A 32 -1.85 -3.83 9.15
C ALA A 32 -1.15 -4.42 7.91
N GLN A 33 -1.85 -4.50 6.78
CA GLN A 33 -1.27 -4.90 5.51
C GLN A 33 -0.19 -3.93 5.04
N TYR A 34 -0.43 -2.61 5.10
CA TYR A 34 0.58 -1.61 4.77
C TYR A 34 1.77 -1.65 5.72
N LEU A 35 1.55 -1.78 7.02
CA LEU A 35 2.62 -1.92 8.01
C LEU A 35 3.45 -3.18 7.73
N ALA A 36 2.83 -4.33 7.44
CA ALA A 36 3.55 -5.55 7.10
C ALA A 36 4.39 -5.39 5.80
N ILE A 37 3.87 -4.65 4.81
CA ILE A 37 4.62 -4.31 3.59
C ILE A 37 5.79 -3.38 3.93
N LEU A 38 5.55 -2.35 4.75
CA LEU A 38 6.58 -1.40 5.18
C LEU A 38 7.65 -2.05 6.06
N GLU A 39 7.30 -3.04 6.88
CA GLU A 39 8.27 -3.84 7.62
C GLU A 39 9.15 -4.66 6.68
N ARG A 40 8.57 -5.27 5.64
CA ARG A 40 9.37 -5.94 4.60
C ARG A 40 10.24 -4.95 3.84
N PHE A 41 9.72 -3.78 3.52
CA PHE A 41 10.47 -2.71 2.89
C PHE A 41 11.65 -2.27 3.76
N LYS A 42 11.43 -2.02 5.05
CA LYS A 42 12.45 -1.68 6.04
C LYS A 42 13.52 -2.77 6.15
N ARG A 43 13.14 -4.06 6.19
CA ARG A 43 14.11 -5.18 6.21
C ARG A 43 14.96 -5.23 4.94
N TRP A 44 14.33 -5.06 3.78
CA TRP A 44 15.04 -4.99 2.50
C TRP A 44 15.98 -3.77 2.45
N LEU A 45 15.49 -2.60 2.87
CA LEU A 45 16.25 -1.37 2.93
C LEU A 45 17.43 -1.48 3.90
N HIS A 46 17.24 -2.06 5.08
CA HIS A 46 18.34 -2.32 6.02
C HIS A 46 19.39 -3.30 5.45
N THR A 47 18.99 -4.22 4.59
CA THR A 47 19.90 -5.20 3.98
C THR A 47 20.68 -4.62 2.80
N GLU A 48 20.02 -3.87 1.91
CA GLU A 48 20.62 -3.38 0.67
C GLU A 48 21.14 -1.93 0.78
N HIS A 49 20.47 -1.09 1.56
CA HIS A 49 20.83 0.31 1.77
C HIS A 49 20.69 0.73 3.25
N PRO A 50 21.51 0.16 4.15
CA PRO A 50 21.43 0.43 5.58
C PRO A 50 21.54 1.93 5.92
N SER A 51 22.16 2.72 5.05
CA SER A 51 22.26 4.18 5.16
C SER A 51 20.91 4.90 5.28
N PHE A 52 19.81 4.28 4.81
CA PHE A 52 18.46 4.84 4.91
C PHE A 52 17.63 4.25 6.06
N VAL A 53 18.24 3.48 6.97
CA VAL A 53 17.58 2.97 8.18
C VAL A 53 18.40 3.34 9.40
N VAL A 54 17.88 4.26 10.23
CA VAL A 54 18.53 4.72 11.48
C VAL A 54 17.61 4.40 12.64
N ASP A 55 18.12 3.73 13.68
CA ASP A 55 17.34 3.32 14.86
C ASP A 55 16.04 2.59 14.51
N THR A 56 16.10 1.76 13.46
CA THR A 56 14.95 1.03 12.93
C THR A 56 13.85 1.93 12.32
N THR A 57 14.13 3.20 12.06
CA THR A 57 13.24 4.11 11.34
C THR A 57 13.76 4.32 9.93
N ILE A 58 12.87 4.28 8.94
CA ILE A 58 13.22 4.61 7.56
C ILE A 58 13.49 6.11 7.49
N GLN A 59 14.69 6.49 7.08
CA GLN A 59 15.07 7.88 6.85
C GLN A 59 14.45 8.34 5.52
N LEU A 60 13.61 9.36 5.62
CA LEU A 60 12.99 10.03 4.49
C LEU A 60 13.65 11.41 4.30
N PRO A 61 13.65 11.97 3.08
CA PRO A 61 13.08 11.42 1.85
C PRO A 61 13.94 10.32 1.23
N LEU A 62 13.32 9.23 0.79
CA LEU A 62 14.02 8.20 0.02
C LEU A 62 14.15 8.63 -1.45
N PRO A 63 15.29 8.32 -2.11
CA PRO A 63 15.44 8.54 -3.53
C PRO A 63 14.45 7.70 -4.33
N SER A 64 13.96 8.25 -5.45
CA SER A 64 13.02 7.56 -6.34
C SER A 64 13.56 6.22 -6.87
N ASN A 65 14.88 6.13 -7.07
CA ASN A 65 15.54 4.88 -7.44
C ASN A 65 15.41 3.77 -6.39
N ILE A 66 15.49 4.10 -5.10
CA ILE A 66 15.35 3.11 -4.00
C ILE A 66 13.94 2.54 -3.96
N CYS A 67 12.93 3.40 -4.10
CA CYS A 67 11.54 2.96 -4.17
C CYS A 67 11.29 2.08 -5.39
N GLN A 68 11.87 2.40 -6.55
CA GLN A 68 11.73 1.54 -7.73
C GLN A 68 12.40 0.18 -7.54
N MET A 69 13.64 0.15 -7.04
CA MET A 69 14.34 -1.12 -6.75
C MET A 69 13.54 -1.99 -5.78
N TYR A 70 12.89 -1.39 -4.78
CA TYR A 70 11.99 -2.13 -3.92
C TYR A 70 10.75 -2.66 -4.65
N LEU A 71 10.12 -1.87 -5.54
CA LEU A 71 8.97 -2.33 -6.31
C LEU A 71 9.37 -3.47 -7.26
N ASP A 72 10.54 -3.40 -7.88
CA ASP A 72 11.12 -4.50 -8.66
C ASP A 72 11.39 -5.73 -7.77
N TYR A 73 11.94 -5.53 -6.57
CA TYR A 73 12.14 -6.61 -5.59
C TYR A 73 10.82 -7.26 -5.18
N ALA A 74 9.78 -6.46 -4.91
CA ALA A 74 8.45 -6.89 -4.51
C ALA A 74 7.63 -7.47 -5.68
N SER A 75 7.98 -7.12 -6.92
CA SER A 75 7.37 -7.67 -8.15
C SER A 75 7.60 -9.17 -8.27
N ILE A 76 8.67 -9.69 -7.67
CA ILE A 76 9.01 -11.11 -7.72
C ILE A 76 8.52 -11.75 -6.43
N LYS A 77 7.78 -12.85 -6.54
CA LYS A 77 7.42 -13.65 -5.36
C LYS A 77 8.70 -14.28 -4.80
N ARG A 78 8.89 -14.10 -3.50
CA ARG A 78 10.02 -14.64 -2.75
C ARG A 78 9.53 -15.61 -1.69
N ASN A 79 10.35 -16.61 -1.39
CA ASN A 79 10.10 -17.54 -0.29
C ASN A 79 10.26 -16.82 1.07
N THR A 80 9.93 -17.50 2.16
CA THR A 80 10.08 -16.99 3.53
C THR A 80 11.52 -16.63 3.92
N ARG A 81 12.51 -17.11 3.16
CA ARG A 81 13.94 -16.82 3.31
C ARG A 81 14.39 -15.59 2.50
N GLY A 82 13.50 -14.97 1.71
CA GLY A 82 13.80 -13.81 0.87
C GLY A 82 14.40 -14.15 -0.50
N GLU A 83 14.47 -15.43 -0.87
CA GLU A 83 15.00 -15.89 -2.16
C GLU A 83 13.88 -15.86 -3.22
N ALA A 84 14.19 -15.46 -4.45
CA ALA A 84 13.24 -15.49 -5.55
C ALA A 84 12.75 -16.92 -5.79
N LEU A 85 11.43 -17.12 -5.88
CA LEU A 85 10.87 -18.42 -6.21
C LEU A 85 11.33 -18.84 -7.62
N VAL A 86 11.70 -20.11 -7.75
CA VAL A 86 12.04 -20.75 -9.03
C VAL A 86 10.99 -21.83 -9.30
N PRO A 87 10.24 -21.78 -10.42
CA PRO A 87 10.32 -20.80 -11.50
C PRO A 87 9.89 -19.38 -11.07
N LYS A 88 10.45 -18.36 -11.73
CA LYS A 88 10.24 -16.94 -11.41
C LYS A 88 8.75 -16.61 -11.49
N GLN A 89 8.12 -16.43 -10.33
CA GLN A 89 6.73 -15.98 -10.24
C GLN A 89 6.70 -14.50 -9.94
N TYR A 90 5.81 -13.78 -10.63
CA TYR A 90 5.56 -12.38 -10.36
C TYR A 90 4.34 -12.22 -9.44
N ASN A 91 4.39 -11.22 -8.59
CA ASN A 91 3.22 -10.72 -7.87
C ASN A 91 2.29 -10.02 -8.85
N THR A 92 0.99 -10.08 -8.55
CA THR A 92 -0.01 -9.40 -9.37
C THR A 92 0.15 -7.88 -9.27
N PHE A 93 -0.30 -7.17 -10.30
CA PHE A 93 -0.32 -5.71 -10.32
C PHE A 93 -1.02 -5.11 -9.09
N SER A 94 -2.08 -5.75 -8.59
CA SER A 94 -2.77 -5.36 -7.37
C SER A 94 -1.83 -5.34 -6.16
N THR A 95 -1.03 -6.39 -5.96
CA THR A 95 -0.06 -6.46 -4.85
C THR A 95 0.99 -5.36 -4.94
N ILE A 96 1.46 -5.03 -6.15
CA ILE A 96 2.41 -3.94 -6.37
C ILE A 96 1.74 -2.59 -6.15
N GLY A 97 0.48 -2.43 -6.58
CA GLY A 97 -0.35 -1.28 -6.26
C GLY A 97 -0.48 -1.06 -4.75
N THR A 98 -0.74 -2.12 -3.98
CA THR A 98 -0.77 -2.07 -2.51
C THR A 98 0.58 -1.64 -1.95
N CYS A 99 1.70 -2.11 -2.50
CA CYS A 99 3.03 -1.67 -2.09
C CYS A 99 3.27 -0.17 -2.35
N LYS A 100 2.84 0.33 -3.52
CA LYS A 100 2.89 1.76 -3.84
C LYS A 100 2.05 2.58 -2.86
N SER A 101 0.84 2.13 -2.53
CA SER A 101 -0.03 2.78 -1.55
C SER A 101 0.58 2.78 -0.14
N ALA A 102 1.22 1.68 0.26
CA ALA A 102 1.94 1.58 1.53
C ALA A 102 3.12 2.57 1.59
N LEU A 103 3.88 2.72 0.50
CA LEU A 103 4.93 3.74 0.42
C LEU A 103 4.35 5.15 0.55
N LYS A 104 3.26 5.48 -0.15
CA LYS A 104 2.58 6.78 0.02
C LYS A 104 2.11 6.99 1.46
N PHE A 105 1.60 5.94 2.09
CA PHE A 105 1.20 5.98 3.50
C PHE A 105 2.39 6.27 4.43
N LEU A 106 3.56 5.67 4.19
CA LEU A 106 4.78 5.97 4.94
C LEU A 106 5.19 7.45 4.86
N TYR A 107 5.21 8.02 3.64
CA TYR A 107 5.54 9.45 3.45
C TYR A 107 4.52 10.36 4.14
N LYS A 108 3.23 9.98 4.09
CA LYS A 108 2.16 10.70 4.79
C LYS A 108 2.31 10.61 6.32
N GLU A 109 2.61 9.43 6.88
CA GLU A 109 2.83 9.27 8.33
C GLU A 109 4.08 10.02 8.80
N ALA A 110 5.13 10.06 7.99
CA ALA A 110 6.34 10.82 8.30
C ALA A 110 6.20 12.34 8.07
N ASN A 111 5.05 12.79 7.55
CA ASN A 111 4.81 14.19 7.18
C ASN A 111 5.87 14.76 6.22
N VAL A 112 6.39 13.92 5.32
CA VAL A 112 7.39 14.29 4.32
C VAL A 112 6.72 14.39 2.95
N THR A 113 6.95 15.50 2.26
CA THR A 113 6.49 15.67 0.88
C THR A 113 7.18 14.65 -0.01
N MET A 114 6.39 13.83 -0.68
CA MET A 114 6.89 12.89 -1.67
C MET A 114 7.43 13.68 -2.86
N ASP A 115 8.63 13.32 -3.33
CA ASP A 115 9.22 13.94 -4.50
C ASP A 115 8.32 13.73 -5.74
N GLU A 116 8.17 14.77 -6.58
CA GLU A 116 7.28 14.72 -7.76
C GLU A 116 7.73 13.66 -8.78
N ASP A 117 9.04 13.38 -8.92
CA ASP A 117 9.56 12.29 -9.76
C ASP A 117 9.11 10.94 -9.20
N LEU A 118 9.20 10.77 -7.88
CA LEU A 118 8.75 9.55 -7.22
C LEU A 118 7.22 9.38 -7.34
N GLU A 119 6.45 10.46 -7.15
CA GLU A 119 5.00 10.40 -7.29
C GLU A 119 4.58 10.08 -8.73
N SER A 120 5.22 10.72 -9.70
CA SER A 120 5.02 10.48 -11.13
C SER A 120 5.37 9.03 -11.49
N ARG A 121 6.49 8.48 -11.01
CA ARG A 121 6.89 7.08 -11.25
C ARG A 121 5.98 6.07 -10.56
N LEU A 122 5.47 6.39 -9.38
CA LEU A 122 4.46 5.56 -8.72
C LEU A 122 3.15 5.54 -9.50
N LYS A 123 2.75 6.68 -10.09
CA LYS A 123 1.56 6.81 -10.96
C LYS A 123 1.76 6.22 -12.36
N GLY A 124 2.97 6.32 -12.93
CA GLY A 124 3.26 6.14 -14.36
C GLY A 124 3.84 4.80 -14.78
N LEU A 125 3.99 3.83 -13.88
CA LEU A 125 4.30 2.44 -14.27
C LEU A 125 3.05 1.76 -14.86
N PHE A 126 2.78 2.05 -16.13
CA PHE A 126 1.96 1.30 -17.08
C PHE A 126 2.63 1.33 -18.46
#